data_AF-A0A8B8G812-F1
#
_entry.id   AF-A0A8B8G812-F1
#
_cell.length_a   1.000
_cell.length_b   1.000
_cell.length_c   1.000
_cell.angle_alpha   90.00
_cell.angle_beta   90.00
_cell.angle_gamma   90.00
#
_symmetry.space_group_name_H-M   'P 1'
#
loop_
_entity.id
_entity.type
_entity.pdbx_description
1 polymer ?
#
loop_
_entity_poly.entity_id
_entity_poly.type
_entity_poly.pdbx_seq_one_letter_code
_entity_poly.pdbx_strand_id
1 'polypeptide(L)'
;MDPHLYRSMREHFDARKNDIALFIKRDLLSDEEKNTVLTNLWLPNHNYVFPLNEKNKKRGLKFQYKWLNEFNWLVYLEVEGGAFCKHCVVFAKTGGIRNQSLKYLVSEVFDSWKKLKRIKQIKANRERLISIVDCVILCGRQEIALRGHKDYGKIDMECSFNQSNFRAILKYRTYGNEMLKHIITNEGRNKYLTPQIQNEIITACGDIML
;
A
#
# COMPACT_ATOMS: atom_id res chain seq x y z
N MET A 1 5.29 -4.46 33.08
CA MET A 1 4.23 -5.49 32.96
C MET A 1 4.40 -6.48 34.10
N ASP A 2 3.31 -7.04 34.59
CA ASP A 2 3.30 -8.07 35.63
C ASP A 2 4.02 -9.36 35.16
N PRO A 3 5.02 -9.87 35.91
CA PRO A 3 5.74 -11.11 35.60
C PRO A 3 4.86 -12.35 35.46
N HIS A 4 3.74 -12.43 36.18
CA HIS A 4 2.82 -13.57 36.09
C HIS A 4 1.99 -13.54 34.80
N LEU A 5 1.57 -12.36 34.37
CA LEU A 5 0.91 -12.15 33.08
C LEU A 5 1.85 -12.48 31.91
N TYR A 6 3.13 -12.12 32.03
CA TYR A 6 4.15 -12.43 31.03
C TYR A 6 4.39 -13.95 30.89
N ARG A 7 4.42 -14.70 32.00
CA ARG A 7 4.60 -16.16 32.00
C ARG A 7 3.39 -16.89 31.39
N SER A 8 2.17 -16.51 31.76
CA SER A 8 0.93 -17.07 31.19
C SER A 8 0.78 -16.75 29.69
N MET A 9 1.15 -15.55 29.24
CA MET A 9 1.17 -15.21 27.81
C MET A 9 2.21 -16.04 27.05
N ARG A 10 3.37 -16.31 27.65
CA ARG A 10 4.45 -17.09 27.03
C ARG A 10 4.04 -18.57 26.82
N GLU A 11 3.36 -19.18 27.79
CA GLU A 11 2.83 -20.55 27.66
C GLU A 11 1.77 -20.67 26.55
N HIS A 12 0.94 -19.64 26.37
CA HIS A 12 -0.06 -19.58 25.30
C HIS A 12 0.57 -19.39 23.90
N PHE A 13 1.78 -18.81 23.85
CA PHE A 13 2.59 -18.64 22.64
C PHE A 13 3.38 -19.88 22.27
N ASP A 14 3.92 -20.61 23.26
CA ASP A 14 4.60 -21.89 23.05
C ASP A 14 3.69 -22.93 22.39
N ALA A 15 2.36 -22.77 22.52
CA ALA A 15 1.37 -23.60 21.81
C ALA A 15 1.32 -23.36 20.28
N ARG A 16 1.87 -22.25 19.77
CA ARG A 16 1.86 -21.90 18.33
C ARG A 16 3.25 -21.98 17.75
N LYS A 17 3.54 -23.10 17.09
CA LYS A 17 4.79 -23.32 16.37
C LYS A 17 5.06 -22.15 15.41
N ASN A 18 6.25 -21.57 15.50
CA ASN A 18 6.75 -20.49 14.64
C ASN A 18 5.96 -19.17 14.71
N ASP A 19 5.45 -18.78 15.88
CA ASP A 19 4.92 -17.43 16.07
C ASP A 19 6.03 -16.37 15.94
N ILE A 20 5.70 -15.20 15.38
CA ILE A 20 6.64 -14.09 15.19
C ILE A 20 7.22 -13.58 16.52
N ALA A 21 6.48 -13.76 17.62
CA ALA A 21 6.92 -13.43 18.99
C ALA A 21 8.28 -14.06 19.36
N LEU A 22 8.59 -15.23 18.79
CA LEU A 22 9.82 -15.98 19.07
C LEU A 22 11.08 -15.35 18.44
N PHE A 23 10.89 -14.47 17.46
CA PHE A 23 11.97 -13.93 16.62
C PHE A 23 12.17 -12.42 16.76
N ILE A 24 11.17 -11.67 17.24
CA ILE A 24 11.28 -10.22 17.45
C ILE A 24 12.23 -9.87 18.60
N LYS A 25 12.83 -8.67 18.54
CA LYS A 25 13.71 -8.11 19.59
C LYS A 25 14.94 -8.98 19.90
N ARG A 26 15.39 -9.80 18.95
CA ARG A 26 16.63 -10.59 19.01
C ARG A 26 17.68 -9.99 18.10
N ASP A 27 18.91 -9.85 18.58
CA ASP A 27 19.99 -9.19 17.84
C ASP A 27 20.51 -10.02 16.65
N LEU A 28 20.46 -11.35 16.79
CA LEU A 28 20.94 -12.33 15.82
C LEU A 28 19.97 -13.50 15.74
N LEU A 29 19.52 -13.78 14.51
CA LEU A 29 18.79 -15.00 14.15
C LEU A 29 19.74 -15.94 13.38
N SER A 30 19.67 -17.24 13.65
CA SER A 30 20.36 -18.26 12.85
C SER A 30 19.76 -18.33 11.43
N ASP A 31 20.47 -18.90 10.46
CA ASP A 31 19.93 -19.01 9.10
C ASP A 31 18.68 -19.88 9.01
N GLU A 32 18.55 -20.88 9.90
CA GLU A 32 17.34 -21.68 10.04
C GLU A 32 16.16 -20.86 10.59
N GLU A 33 16.40 -20.03 11.60
CA GLU A 33 15.39 -19.11 12.13
C GLU A 33 14.97 -18.07 11.09
N LYS A 34 15.94 -17.51 10.33
CA LYS A 34 15.64 -16.59 9.22
C LYS A 34 14.77 -17.29 8.17
N ASN A 35 15.11 -18.51 7.77
CA ASN A 35 14.31 -19.28 6.83
C ASN A 35 12.89 -19.51 7.38
N THR A 36 12.77 -19.87 8.65
CA THR A 36 11.48 -20.05 9.33
C THR A 36 10.64 -18.77 9.30
N VAL A 37 11.23 -17.61 9.63
CA VAL A 37 10.54 -16.30 9.59
C VAL A 37 10.10 -15.94 8.17
N LEU A 38 10.89 -16.28 7.15
CA LEU A 38 10.58 -15.93 5.77
C LEU A 38 9.52 -16.84 5.13
N THR A 39 9.46 -18.11 5.55
CA THR A 39 8.70 -19.16 4.84
C THR A 39 7.59 -19.81 5.66
N ASN A 40 7.74 -19.92 6.98
CA ASN A 40 6.91 -20.80 7.81
C ASN A 40 6.54 -20.18 9.15
N LEU A 41 6.01 -18.95 9.13
CA LEU A 41 5.43 -18.32 10.31
C LEU A 41 4.00 -18.78 10.52
N TRP A 42 3.61 -18.87 11.79
CA TRP A 42 2.20 -18.97 12.13
C TRP A 42 1.45 -17.74 11.65
N LEU A 43 0.30 -17.96 10.99
CA LEU A 43 -0.63 -16.91 10.60
C LEU A 43 -2.03 -17.26 11.11
N PRO A 44 -2.81 -16.27 11.57
CA PRO A 44 -4.22 -16.48 11.87
C PRO A 44 -4.94 -17.00 10.63
N ASN A 45 -5.93 -17.88 10.81
CA ASN A 45 -6.76 -18.35 9.70
C ASN A 45 -7.78 -17.28 9.24
N HIS A 46 -8.45 -17.51 8.12
CA HIS A 46 -9.41 -16.57 7.53
C HIS A 46 -10.65 -16.26 8.40
N ASN A 47 -11.01 -17.18 9.31
CA ASN A 47 -12.12 -17.03 10.25
C ASN A 47 -11.69 -16.44 11.59
N TYR A 48 -10.41 -16.11 11.75
CA TYR A 48 -9.89 -15.56 12.98
C TYR A 48 -10.49 -14.18 13.26
N VAL A 49 -11.04 -14.01 14.47
CA VAL A 49 -11.67 -12.77 14.91
C VAL A 49 -10.60 -11.88 15.55
N PHE A 50 -10.08 -10.93 14.78
CA PHE A 50 -9.09 -9.98 15.30
C PHE A 50 -9.66 -9.12 16.44
N PRO A 51 -8.95 -9.00 17.57
CA PRO A 51 -9.38 -8.17 18.70
C PRO A 51 -9.36 -6.68 18.36
N LEU A 52 -10.19 -5.92 19.06
CA LEU A 52 -10.23 -4.46 18.99
C LEU A 52 -9.40 -3.89 20.14
N ASN A 53 -8.23 -3.30 19.83
CA ASN A 53 -7.39 -2.69 20.86
C ASN A 53 -8.07 -1.44 21.44
N GLU A 54 -7.89 -1.19 22.75
CA GLU A 54 -8.43 -0.01 23.46
C GLU A 54 -8.06 1.30 22.77
N LYS A 55 -6.83 1.43 22.27
CA LYS A 55 -6.37 2.60 21.48
C LYS A 55 -7.25 2.89 20.26
N ASN A 56 -7.80 1.86 19.63
CA ASN A 56 -8.59 1.96 18.42
C ASN A 56 -10.11 1.80 18.65
N LYS A 57 -10.53 1.56 19.91
CA LYS A 57 -11.93 1.31 20.29
C LYS A 57 -12.87 2.44 19.88
N LYS A 58 -12.48 3.70 20.13
CA LYS A 58 -13.23 4.90 19.71
C LYS A 58 -13.53 4.96 18.20
N ARG A 59 -12.71 4.30 17.37
CA ARG A 59 -12.83 4.32 15.90
C ARG A 59 -13.26 2.98 15.32
N GLY A 60 -13.43 1.94 16.14
CA GLY A 60 -13.75 0.59 15.69
C GLY A 60 -12.72 -0.01 14.73
N LEU A 61 -11.45 0.43 14.78
CA LEU A 61 -10.42 -0.02 13.84
C LEU A 61 -9.67 -1.25 14.39
N LYS A 62 -9.70 -2.34 13.64
CA LYS A 62 -8.96 -3.57 13.95
C LYS A 62 -8.18 -4.09 12.75
N PHE A 63 -7.27 -5.02 13.00
CA PHE A 63 -6.58 -5.75 11.95
C PHE A 63 -7.58 -6.48 11.05
N GLN A 64 -7.27 -6.58 9.75
CA GLN A 64 -8.12 -7.27 8.78
C GLN A 64 -7.34 -8.39 8.11
N TYR A 65 -7.90 -9.61 8.09
CA TYR A 65 -7.28 -10.78 7.47
C TYR A 65 -6.75 -10.51 6.05
N LYS A 66 -7.52 -9.77 5.24
CA LYS A 66 -7.16 -9.41 3.87
C LYS A 66 -5.78 -8.74 3.74
N TRP A 67 -5.27 -8.10 4.79
CA TRP A 67 -3.96 -7.48 4.78
C TRP A 67 -2.82 -8.50 4.76
N LEU A 68 -3.02 -9.72 5.28
CA LEU A 68 -2.05 -10.81 5.15
C LEU A 68 -1.91 -11.26 3.69
N ASN A 69 -3.03 -11.29 2.96
CA ASN A 69 -3.04 -11.59 1.52
C ASN A 69 -2.45 -10.44 0.68
N GLU A 70 -2.78 -9.20 1.05
CA GLU A 70 -2.37 -8.02 0.29
C GLU A 70 -0.90 -7.65 0.52
N PHE A 71 -0.40 -7.86 1.74
CA PHE A 71 0.96 -7.58 2.14
C PHE A 71 1.61 -8.88 2.59
N ASN A 72 2.14 -9.66 1.64
CA ASN A 72 2.79 -10.95 1.91
C ASN A 72 3.99 -10.90 2.88
N TRP A 73 4.48 -9.70 3.18
CA TRP A 73 5.53 -9.41 4.15
C TRP A 73 5.01 -9.10 5.55
N LEU A 74 3.70 -8.85 5.71
CA LEU A 74 3.06 -8.45 6.96
C LEU A 74 2.65 -9.68 7.77
N VAL A 75 2.95 -9.66 9.06
CA VAL A 75 2.64 -10.75 10.00
C VAL A 75 1.94 -10.17 11.21
N TYR A 76 0.89 -10.83 11.69
CA TYR A 76 0.14 -10.41 12.86
C TYR A 76 0.72 -11.03 14.14
N LEU A 77 0.85 -10.22 15.19
CA LEU A 77 1.19 -10.64 16.55
C LEU A 77 -0.01 -10.38 17.47
N GLU A 78 -0.61 -11.45 18.00
CA GLU A 78 -1.86 -11.36 18.77
C GLU A 78 -1.68 -10.66 20.12
N VAL A 79 -0.65 -10.99 20.90
CA VAL A 79 -0.52 -10.45 22.27
C VAL A 79 -0.31 -8.95 22.29
N GLU A 80 0.41 -8.41 21.31
CA GLU A 80 0.56 -6.96 21.18
C GLU A 80 -0.54 -6.36 20.27
N GLY A 81 -1.42 -7.18 19.70
CA GLY A 81 -2.58 -6.76 18.92
C GLY A 81 -2.23 -5.97 17.66
N GLY A 82 -1.10 -6.27 17.00
CA GLY A 82 -0.72 -5.55 15.79
C GLY A 82 0.23 -6.33 14.90
N ALA A 83 1.05 -5.65 14.10
CA ALA A 83 1.76 -6.31 13.01
C ALA A 83 3.24 -5.95 12.89
N PHE A 84 4.01 -6.89 12.32
CA PHE A 84 5.42 -6.78 11.98
C PHE A 84 5.66 -7.04 10.49
N CYS A 85 6.84 -6.66 9.99
CA CYS A 85 7.33 -7.06 8.68
C CYS A 85 8.35 -8.19 8.82
N LYS A 86 8.09 -9.36 8.23
CA LYS A 86 8.99 -10.53 8.33
C LYS A 86 10.40 -10.24 7.81
N HIS A 87 10.51 -9.50 6.71
CA HIS A 87 11.82 -9.12 6.16
C HIS A 87 12.55 -8.16 7.10
N CYS A 88 11.83 -7.21 7.72
CA CYS A 88 12.48 -6.27 8.62
C CYS A 88 12.96 -6.94 9.91
N VAL A 89 12.18 -7.87 10.47
CA VAL A 89 12.59 -8.67 11.63
C VAL A 89 13.89 -9.44 11.34
N VAL A 90 14.06 -9.94 10.11
CA VAL A 90 15.25 -10.71 9.71
C VAL A 90 16.46 -9.82 9.38
N PHE A 91 16.25 -8.75 8.62
CA PHE A 91 17.35 -8.03 7.96
C PHE A 91 17.57 -6.62 8.49
N ALA A 92 16.57 -6.00 9.11
CA ALA A 92 16.59 -4.58 9.40
C ALA A 92 17.15 -4.29 10.80
N LYS A 93 18.47 -4.16 10.87
CA LYS A 93 19.18 -3.80 12.12
C LYS A 93 19.10 -2.30 12.41
N THR A 94 19.24 -1.49 11.37
CA THR A 94 19.22 -0.03 11.40
C THR A 94 18.73 0.50 10.05
N GLY A 95 18.28 1.75 9.99
CA GLY A 95 17.83 2.34 8.73
C GLY A 95 18.02 3.85 8.63
N GLY A 96 17.95 4.35 7.40
CA GLY A 96 18.05 5.78 7.09
C GLY A 96 19.43 6.40 7.32
N ILE A 97 19.48 7.73 7.25
CA ILE A 97 20.69 8.53 7.45
C ILE A 97 21.07 8.50 8.95
N ARG A 98 22.35 8.18 9.25
CA ARG A 98 22.90 8.03 10.62
C ARG A 98 22.39 6.82 11.41
N ASN A 99 22.08 5.71 10.74
CA ASN A 99 21.86 4.42 11.41
C ASN A 99 20.68 4.47 12.43
N GLN A 100 19.60 5.19 12.11
CA GLN A 100 18.47 5.38 13.02
C GLN A 100 17.82 4.04 13.37
N SER A 101 17.29 3.97 14.60
CA SER A 101 16.58 2.78 15.08
C SER A 101 15.25 2.62 14.36
N LEU A 102 15.01 1.41 13.86
CA LEU A 102 13.77 1.05 13.18
C LEU A 102 12.74 0.60 14.20
N LYS A 103 11.70 1.42 14.36
CA LYS A 103 10.64 1.23 15.37
C LYS A 103 9.53 0.32 14.83
N TYR A 104 8.50 0.92 14.25
CA TYR A 104 7.31 0.20 13.79
C TYR A 104 7.63 -0.83 12.70
N LEU A 105 6.94 -1.97 12.76
CA LEU A 105 7.11 -3.15 11.89
C LEU A 105 8.43 -3.93 12.12
N VAL A 106 9.29 -3.48 13.04
CA VAL A 106 10.61 -4.07 13.28
C VAL A 106 10.80 -4.42 14.75
N SER A 107 10.96 -3.41 15.61
CA SER A 107 11.14 -3.58 17.06
C SER A 107 9.86 -3.27 17.85
N GLU A 108 8.98 -2.46 17.28
CA GLU A 108 7.69 -2.07 17.84
C GLU A 108 6.55 -2.52 16.93
N VAL A 109 5.43 -2.88 17.55
CA VAL A 109 4.21 -3.26 16.83
C VAL A 109 3.62 -2.10 16.05
N PHE A 110 3.28 -2.37 14.80
CA PHE A 110 2.45 -1.48 14.00
C PHE A 110 0.97 -1.75 14.26
N ASP A 111 0.29 -0.79 14.89
CA ASP A 111 -1.16 -0.83 15.19
C ASP A 111 -1.95 0.32 14.52
N SER A 112 -1.27 1.12 13.69
CA SER A 112 -1.82 2.33 13.06
C SER A 112 -2.53 2.04 11.74
N TRP A 113 -3.68 1.41 11.83
CA TRP A 113 -4.47 0.94 10.68
C TRP A 113 -4.90 2.03 9.70
N LYS A 114 -5.09 3.28 10.18
CA LYS A 114 -5.37 4.45 9.32
C LYS A 114 -4.18 4.75 8.39
N LYS A 115 -2.94 4.63 8.88
CA LYS A 115 -1.73 4.86 8.08
C LYS A 115 -1.62 3.81 6.96
N LEU A 116 -1.90 2.55 7.26
CA LEU A 116 -1.85 1.46 6.26
C LEU A 116 -2.82 1.71 5.09
N LYS A 117 -4.10 2.01 5.41
CA LYS A 117 -5.11 2.37 4.40
C LYS A 117 -4.68 3.58 3.56
N ARG A 118 -4.08 4.59 4.20
CA ARG A 118 -3.58 5.79 3.51
C ARG A 118 -2.41 5.47 2.58
N ILE A 119 -1.45 4.66 2.99
CA ILE A 119 -0.29 4.26 2.17
C ILE A 119 -0.77 3.51 0.92
N LYS A 120 -1.70 2.55 1.09
CA LYS A 120 -2.33 1.84 -0.04
C LYS A 120 -2.97 2.82 -1.04
N GLN A 121 -3.75 3.77 -0.53
CA GLN A 121 -4.41 4.77 -1.37
C GLN A 121 -3.40 5.67 -2.09
N ILE A 122 -2.34 6.11 -1.41
CA ILE A 122 -1.28 6.93 -2.02
C ILE A 122 -0.58 6.17 -3.15
N LYS A 123 -0.24 4.90 -2.93
CA LYS A 123 0.39 4.06 -3.96
C LYS A 123 -0.51 3.92 -5.19
N ALA A 124 -1.78 3.57 -4.97
CA ALA A 124 -2.75 3.46 -6.05
C ALA A 124 -2.97 4.81 -6.78
N ASN A 125 -3.00 5.93 -6.06
CA ASN A 125 -3.11 7.26 -6.68
C ASN A 125 -1.87 7.64 -7.49
N ARG A 126 -0.66 7.26 -7.04
CA ARG A 126 0.59 7.48 -7.79
C ARG A 126 0.60 6.69 -9.09
N GLU A 127 0.23 5.41 -9.05
CA GLU A 127 0.14 4.56 -10.24
C GLU A 127 -0.83 5.13 -11.29
N ARG A 128 -1.95 5.72 -10.84
CA ARG A 128 -2.88 6.47 -11.72
C ARG A 128 -2.22 7.69 -12.36
N LEU A 129 -1.61 8.51 -11.52
CA LEU A 129 -1.04 9.79 -11.95
C LEU A 129 0.09 9.57 -12.96
N ILE A 130 0.94 8.55 -12.76
CA ILE A 130 2.00 8.18 -13.70
C ILE A 130 1.43 7.95 -15.09
N SER A 131 0.38 7.14 -15.23
CA SER A 131 -0.20 6.87 -16.55
C SER A 131 -0.81 8.09 -17.23
N ILE A 132 -1.31 9.06 -16.44
CA ILE A 132 -1.89 10.31 -16.95
C ILE A 132 -0.76 11.24 -17.40
N VAL A 133 0.29 11.38 -16.58
CA VAL A 133 1.49 12.16 -16.88
C VAL A 133 2.15 11.65 -18.16
N ASP A 134 2.29 10.33 -18.33
CA ASP A 134 2.84 9.74 -19.55
C ASP A 134 2.06 10.15 -20.80
N CYS A 135 0.72 10.21 -20.71
CA CYS A 135 -0.12 10.65 -21.83
C CYS A 135 0.08 12.14 -22.13
N VAL A 136 0.26 12.99 -21.11
CA VAL A 136 0.56 14.43 -21.30
C VAL A 136 1.94 14.61 -21.94
N ILE A 137 2.95 13.91 -21.45
CA ILE A 137 4.31 13.91 -22.01
C ILE A 137 4.30 13.45 -23.46
N LEU A 138 3.54 12.37 -23.78
CA LEU A 138 3.39 11.89 -25.14
C LEU A 138 2.80 12.97 -26.05
N CYS A 139 1.73 13.65 -25.61
CA CYS A 139 1.14 14.74 -26.39
C CYS A 139 2.15 15.85 -26.66
N GLY A 140 2.88 16.29 -25.62
CA GLY A 140 3.90 17.34 -25.76
C GLY A 140 5.04 16.95 -26.70
N ARG A 141 5.57 15.72 -26.59
CA ARG A 141 6.68 15.24 -27.43
C ARG A 141 6.31 15.00 -28.89
N GLN A 142 5.04 14.77 -29.17
CA GLN A 142 4.55 14.48 -30.52
C GLN A 142 3.83 15.68 -31.14
N GLU A 143 3.86 16.84 -30.47
CA GLU A 143 3.16 18.06 -30.89
C GLU A 143 1.65 17.84 -31.09
N ILE A 144 1.08 16.89 -30.35
CA ILE A 144 -0.35 16.62 -30.36
C ILE A 144 -1.01 17.59 -29.40
N ALA A 145 -1.97 18.38 -29.91
CA ALA A 145 -2.79 19.23 -29.07
C ALA A 145 -3.48 18.40 -27.98
N LEU A 146 -3.22 18.70 -26.70
CA LEU A 146 -3.75 17.94 -25.57
C LEU A 146 -5.28 18.03 -25.50
N ARG A 147 -5.83 19.22 -25.77
CA ARG A 147 -7.25 19.55 -25.65
C ARG A 147 -7.98 19.47 -26.99
N GLY A 148 -9.29 19.25 -26.93
CA GLY A 148 -10.14 19.16 -28.11
C GLY A 148 -11.59 19.57 -27.83
N HIS A 149 -12.53 19.11 -28.66
CA HIS A 149 -13.92 19.57 -28.62
C HIS A 149 -14.66 19.21 -27.31
N LYS A 150 -14.33 18.09 -26.65
CA LYS A 150 -15.01 17.64 -25.41
C LYS A 150 -14.03 17.05 -24.40
N ASP A 151 -13.57 17.87 -23.44
CA ASP A 151 -12.62 17.44 -22.41
C ASP A 151 -13.24 17.12 -21.03
N TYR A 152 -14.57 17.09 -20.92
CA TYR A 152 -15.29 16.92 -19.65
C TYR A 152 -16.24 15.71 -19.65
N GLY A 153 -16.71 15.34 -18.45
CA GLY A 153 -17.68 14.25 -18.27
C GLY A 153 -17.06 12.85 -18.30
N LYS A 154 -17.92 11.82 -18.24
CA LYS A 154 -17.53 10.39 -18.23
C LYS A 154 -16.82 10.02 -19.55
N ILE A 155 -15.72 9.26 -19.46
CA ILE A 155 -15.10 8.66 -20.64
C ILE A 155 -15.93 7.45 -21.02
N ASP A 156 -16.51 7.52 -22.21
CA ASP A 156 -17.28 6.43 -22.78
C ASP A 156 -16.35 5.57 -23.64
N MET A 157 -16.18 4.32 -23.21
CA MET A 157 -15.31 3.34 -23.86
C MET A 157 -15.89 2.83 -25.18
N GLU A 158 -17.17 3.02 -25.44
CA GLU A 158 -17.86 2.57 -26.67
C GLU A 158 -18.20 3.74 -27.61
N CYS A 159 -18.12 4.98 -27.12
CA CYS A 159 -18.34 6.16 -27.95
C CYS A 159 -17.35 6.21 -29.14
N SER A 160 -17.92 6.27 -30.34
CA SER A 160 -17.23 6.43 -31.62
C SER A 160 -16.92 7.90 -31.97
N PHE A 161 -17.54 8.85 -31.27
CA PHE A 161 -17.26 10.28 -31.46
C PHE A 161 -15.94 10.66 -30.80
N ASN A 162 -15.19 11.56 -31.46
CA ASN A 162 -13.93 12.07 -30.92
C ASN A 162 -14.18 12.88 -29.64
N GLN A 163 -13.78 12.34 -28.49
CA GLN A 163 -13.88 12.96 -27.17
C GLN A 163 -12.58 13.66 -26.75
N SER A 164 -11.85 14.28 -27.68
CA SER A 164 -10.51 14.89 -27.51
C SER A 164 -9.32 13.94 -27.61
N ASN A 165 -8.17 14.52 -28.00
CA ASN A 165 -6.91 13.78 -28.18
C ASN A 165 -6.43 13.13 -26.88
N PHE A 166 -6.42 13.87 -25.77
CA PHE A 166 -6.00 13.34 -24.48
C PHE A 166 -6.87 12.15 -24.05
N ARG A 167 -8.19 12.23 -24.21
CA ARG A 167 -9.10 11.14 -23.82
C ARG A 167 -9.01 9.95 -24.77
N ALA A 168 -8.76 10.18 -26.06
CA ALA A 168 -8.48 9.12 -27.03
C ALA A 168 -7.20 8.35 -26.68
N ILE A 169 -6.11 9.06 -26.36
CA ILE A 169 -4.83 8.45 -25.94
C ILE A 169 -5.00 7.69 -24.61
N LEU A 170 -5.70 8.29 -23.64
CA LEU A 170 -5.95 7.63 -22.36
C LEU A 170 -6.79 6.36 -22.55
N LYS A 171 -7.82 6.41 -23.40
CA LYS A 171 -8.63 5.25 -23.80
C LYS A 171 -7.76 4.16 -24.42
N TYR A 172 -6.89 4.53 -25.36
CA TYR A 172 -5.93 3.61 -25.96
C TYR A 172 -5.03 2.94 -24.91
N ARG A 173 -4.49 3.73 -23.96
CA ARG A 173 -3.62 3.22 -22.88
C ARG A 173 -4.31 2.19 -21.99
N THR A 174 -5.63 2.24 -21.88
CA THR A 174 -6.39 1.29 -21.05
C THR A 174 -6.45 -0.13 -21.62
N TYR A 175 -6.30 -0.31 -22.93
CA TYR A 175 -6.29 -1.66 -23.53
C TYR A 175 -5.13 -2.53 -23.03
N GLY A 176 -4.04 -1.92 -22.57
CA GLY A 176 -2.91 -2.60 -21.94
C GLY A 176 -2.83 -2.42 -20.41
N ASN A 177 -3.83 -1.80 -19.79
CA ASN A 177 -3.81 -1.47 -18.36
C ASN A 177 -5.22 -1.55 -17.76
N GLU A 178 -5.60 -2.76 -17.32
CA GLU A 178 -6.91 -3.03 -16.71
C GLU A 178 -7.15 -2.21 -15.43
N MET A 179 -6.09 -1.89 -14.67
CA MET A 179 -6.22 -1.03 -13.50
C MET A 179 -6.65 0.37 -13.91
N LEU A 180 -5.98 0.97 -14.89
CA LEU A 180 -6.33 2.28 -15.45
C LEU A 180 -7.75 2.26 -16.03
N LYS A 181 -8.11 1.20 -16.77
CA LYS A 181 -9.45 1.00 -17.34
C LYS A 181 -10.54 1.04 -16.28
N HIS A 182 -10.40 0.24 -15.22
CA HIS A 182 -11.34 0.25 -14.12
C HIS A 182 -11.42 1.63 -13.46
N ILE A 183 -10.30 2.34 -13.32
CA ILE A 183 -10.25 3.64 -12.64
C ILE A 183 -10.93 4.75 -13.44
N ILE A 184 -10.69 4.84 -14.75
CA ILE A 184 -11.28 5.92 -15.57
C ILE A 184 -12.79 5.71 -15.80
N THR A 185 -13.25 4.46 -15.77
CA THR A 185 -14.65 4.08 -15.94
C THR A 185 -15.47 4.14 -14.64
N ASN A 186 -14.84 3.91 -13.49
CA ASN A 186 -15.49 3.96 -12.16
C ASN A 186 -16.06 5.36 -11.84
N GLU A 187 -17.13 5.46 -11.07
CA GLU A 187 -17.82 6.72 -10.71
C GLU A 187 -17.08 7.56 -9.65
N GLY A 188 -15.94 7.09 -9.16
CA GLY A 188 -15.10 7.82 -8.20
C GLY A 188 -14.65 9.19 -8.71
N ARG A 189 -14.61 10.18 -7.80
CA ARG A 189 -14.24 11.59 -8.09
C ARG A 189 -12.76 11.80 -8.41
N ASN A 190 -11.87 10.91 -7.97
CA ASN A 190 -10.41 11.09 -8.05
C ASN A 190 -9.84 10.50 -9.35
N LYS A 191 -10.19 11.11 -10.49
CA LYS A 191 -9.70 10.67 -11.81
C LYS A 191 -8.45 11.39 -12.29
N TYR A 192 -8.12 12.56 -11.72
CA TYR A 192 -6.99 13.41 -12.13
C TYR A 192 -7.03 13.83 -13.61
N LEU A 193 -8.23 13.87 -14.20
CA LEU A 193 -8.44 14.17 -15.63
C LEU A 193 -9.00 15.57 -15.87
N THR A 194 -9.19 16.39 -14.84
CA THR A 194 -9.81 17.71 -15.00
C THR A 194 -8.87 18.65 -15.75
N PRO A 195 -9.40 19.65 -16.48
CA PRO A 195 -8.58 20.66 -17.14
C PRO A 195 -7.55 21.31 -16.22
N GLN A 196 -7.93 21.60 -14.97
CA GLN A 196 -7.05 22.20 -13.96
C GLN A 196 -5.85 21.30 -13.65
N ILE A 197 -6.09 20.01 -13.38
CA ILE A 197 -5.02 19.06 -13.06
C ILE A 197 -4.12 18.82 -14.28
N GLN A 198 -4.69 18.76 -15.49
CA GLN A 198 -3.90 18.67 -16.72
C GLN A 198 -2.96 19.87 -16.86
N ASN A 199 -3.43 21.09 -16.58
CA ASN A 199 -2.58 22.29 -16.63
C ASN A 199 -1.46 22.24 -15.59
N GLU A 200 -1.76 21.83 -14.36
CA GLU A 200 -0.73 21.65 -13.31
C GLU A 200 0.35 20.65 -13.75
N ILE A 201 -0.05 19.54 -14.38
CA ILE A 201 0.89 18.55 -14.93
C ILE A 201 1.73 19.17 -16.06
N ILE A 202 1.10 19.90 -16.99
CA ILE A 202 1.82 20.56 -18.11
C ILE A 202 2.87 21.53 -17.57
N THR A 203 2.50 22.40 -16.62
CA THR A 203 3.43 23.35 -16.00
C THR A 203 4.59 22.63 -15.33
N ALA A 204 4.30 21.62 -14.49
CA ALA A 204 5.35 20.85 -13.82
C ALA A 204 6.26 20.08 -14.80
N CYS A 205 5.72 19.57 -15.92
CA CYS A 205 6.53 18.95 -16.96
C CYS A 205 7.41 19.97 -17.69
N GLY A 206 6.90 21.17 -17.93
CA GLY A 206 7.66 22.29 -18.49
C GLY A 206 8.86 22.66 -17.61
N ASP A 207 8.64 22.81 -16.30
CA ASP A 207 9.70 23.17 -15.32
C ASP A 207 10.81 22.13 -15.17
N ILE A 208 10.55 20.86 -15.56
CA ILE A 208 11.53 19.76 -15.48
C ILE A 208 12.26 19.54 -16.81
N MET A 209 11.62 19.88 -17.93
CA MET A 209 12.15 19.64 -19.28
C MET A 209 12.79 20.88 -19.94
N LEU A 210 12.60 22.08 -19.37
CA LEU A 210 13.26 23.34 -19.74
C LEU A 210 14.32 23.71 -18.70
#